data_AF-A0A3S1D9D8-F1
#
_entry.id   AF-A0A3S1D9D8-F1
#
_cell.length_a   1.000
_cell.length_b   1.000
_cell.length_c   1.000
_cell.angle_alpha   90.00
_cell.angle_beta   90.00
_cell.angle_gamma   90.00
#
_symmetry.space_group_name_H-M   'P 1'
#
loop_
_entity.id
_entity.type
_entity.pdbx_description
1 polymer ?
#
loop_
_entity_poly.entity_id
_entity_poly.type
_entity_poly.pdbx_seq_one_letter_code
_entity_poly.pdbx_strand_id
1 'polypeptide(L)'
;MADVHIVDERTIKITADIQDALHMIQEAKSNVPKYAQDIVTIFEKMPEFDYTYFCFYAYNSAMLFENMLGIDPKNYTSFSMNAPDAFFHTLYGGMAALYEEASHFVVPLSE
;
A
#
# COMPACT_ATOMS: atom_id res chain seq x y z
N MET A 1 8.61 -3.08 10.27
CA MET A 1 7.25 -2.64 10.60
C MET A 1 7.33 -1.14 10.65
N ALA A 2 6.47 -0.47 9.90
CA ALA A 2 6.49 0.98 9.80
C ALA A 2 6.31 1.62 11.18
N ASP A 3 7.01 2.71 11.43
CA ASP A 3 6.86 3.46 12.67
C ASP A 3 5.64 4.37 12.56
N VAL A 4 4.68 4.17 13.45
CA VAL A 4 3.45 4.97 13.51
C VAL A 4 3.48 5.85 14.74
N HIS A 5 3.60 7.15 14.51
CA HIS A 5 3.56 8.15 15.55
C HIS A 5 2.19 8.81 15.60
N ILE A 6 1.48 8.63 16.73
CA ILE A 6 0.22 9.33 16.99
C ILE A 6 0.56 10.76 17.39
N VAL A 7 0.24 11.72 16.52
CA VAL A 7 0.49 13.15 16.75
C VAL A 7 -0.58 13.71 17.71
N ASP A 8 -1.83 13.32 17.52
CA ASP A 8 -2.98 13.64 18.37
C ASP A 8 -4.13 12.62 18.17
N GLU A 9 -5.29 12.85 18.78
CA GLU A 9 -6.48 11.97 18.69
C GLU A 9 -7.00 11.73 17.26
N ARG A 10 -6.57 12.54 16.29
CA ARG A 10 -7.08 12.57 14.93
C ARG A 10 -6.00 12.50 13.85
N THR A 11 -4.72 12.54 14.23
CA THR A 11 -3.60 12.68 13.32
C THR A 11 -2.53 11.64 13.59
N ILE A 12 -2.14 10.89 12.56
CA ILE A 12 -0.97 9.99 12.60
C ILE A 12 0.10 10.41 11.61
N LYS A 13 1.35 10.15 11.98
CA LYS A 13 2.51 10.25 11.08
C LYS A 13 3.12 8.87 10.93
N ILE A 14 3.20 8.42 9.70
CA ILE A 14 3.73 7.11 9.32
C ILE A 14 5.12 7.35 8.77
N THR A 15 6.12 6.68 9.33
CA THR A 15 7.47 6.63 8.75
C THR A 15 7.72 5.21 8.28
N ALA A 16 8.05 5.04 7.00
CA ALA A 16 8.34 3.74 6.40
C ALA A 16 9.68 3.77 5.69
N ASP A 17 10.36 2.63 5.67
CA ASP A 17 11.61 2.44 4.96
C ASP A 17 11.52 1.31 3.92
N ILE A 18 12.61 1.07 3.18
CA ILE A 18 12.65 0.01 2.16
C ILE A 18 12.33 -1.38 2.75
N GLN A 19 12.70 -1.68 4.00
CA GLN A 19 12.39 -2.97 4.62
C GLN A 19 10.88 -3.14 4.81
N ASP A 20 10.14 -2.07 5.09
CA ASP A 20 8.68 -2.12 5.15
C ASP A 20 8.07 -2.44 3.78
N ALA A 21 8.59 -1.86 2.69
CA ALA A 21 8.17 -2.22 1.34
C ALA A 21 8.43 -3.71 1.05
N LEU A 22 9.60 -4.23 1.41
CA LEU A 22 9.94 -5.65 1.22
C LEU A 22 9.01 -6.57 2.02
N HIS A 23 8.65 -6.19 3.25
CA HIS A 23 7.68 -6.95 4.04
C HIS A 23 6.28 -6.92 3.41
N MET A 24 5.82 -5.77 2.91
CA MET A 24 4.55 -5.68 2.19
C MET A 24 4.54 -6.60 0.97
N ILE A 25 5.62 -6.62 0.18
CA ILE A 25 5.74 -7.49 -0.99
C ILE A 25 5.70 -8.96 -0.58
N GLN A 26 6.42 -9.33 0.48
CA GLN A 26 6.47 -10.71 0.96
C GLN A 26 5.11 -11.18 1.49
N GLU A 27 4.36 -10.32 2.18
CA GLU A 27 3.01 -10.62 2.64
C GLU A 27 2.04 -10.77 1.46
N ALA A 28 2.06 -9.83 0.51
CA ALA A 28 1.25 -9.88 -0.70
C ALA A 28 1.52 -11.17 -1.49
N LYS A 29 2.80 -11.53 -1.66
CA LYS A 29 3.22 -12.77 -2.33
C LYS A 29 2.76 -14.03 -1.59
N SER A 30 2.76 -14.01 -0.25
CA SER A 30 2.36 -15.16 0.55
C SER A 30 0.85 -15.41 0.52
N ASN A 31 0.06 -14.41 0.11
CA ASN A 31 -1.39 -14.51 0.03
C ASN A 31 -1.98 -13.65 -1.11
N VAL A 32 -1.57 -13.95 -2.34
CA VAL A 32 -1.99 -13.20 -3.55
C VAL A 32 -3.52 -13.04 -3.66
N PRO A 33 -4.35 -14.09 -3.45
CA PRO A 33 -5.81 -13.93 -3.56
C PRO A 33 -6.39 -12.93 -2.56
N LYS A 34 -5.85 -12.87 -1.33
CA LYS A 34 -6.31 -11.93 -0.30
C LYS A 34 -5.98 -10.48 -0.66
N TYR A 35 -4.82 -10.25 -1.27
CA TYR A 35 -4.31 -8.92 -1.58
C TYR A 35 -4.46 -8.53 -3.06
N ALA A 36 -5.21 -9.32 -3.84
CA ALA A 36 -5.27 -9.16 -5.29
C ALA A 36 -5.73 -7.77 -5.73
N GLN A 37 -6.78 -7.23 -5.08
CA GLN A 37 -7.26 -5.87 -5.35
C GLN A 37 -6.18 -4.82 -5.07
N ASP A 38 -5.45 -4.95 -3.96
CA ASP A 38 -4.39 -4.02 -3.60
C ASP A 38 -3.22 -4.10 -4.58
N ILE A 39 -2.78 -5.31 -4.94
CA ILE A 39 -1.69 -5.52 -5.91
C ILE A 39 -2.04 -4.85 -7.25
N VAL A 40 -3.24 -5.12 -7.79
CA VAL A 40 -3.71 -4.56 -9.05
C VAL A 40 -3.82 -3.04 -8.97
N THR A 41 -4.47 -2.50 -7.94
CA THR A 41 -4.64 -1.06 -7.79
C THR A 41 -3.31 -0.34 -7.62
N ILE A 42 -2.39 -0.87 -6.81
CA ILE A 42 -1.06 -0.28 -6.63
C ILE A 42 -0.30 -0.25 -7.96
N PHE A 43 -0.31 -1.36 -8.72
CA PHE A 43 0.37 -1.43 -10.01
C PHE A 43 -0.23 -0.48 -11.06
N GLU A 44 -1.55 -0.41 -11.16
CA GLU A 44 -2.22 0.41 -12.18
C GLU A 44 -2.20 1.89 -11.84
N LYS A 45 -2.36 2.24 -10.56
CA LYS A 45 -2.59 3.63 -10.14
C LYS A 45 -1.35 4.35 -9.65
N MET A 46 -0.36 3.70 -9.03
CA MET A 46 0.84 4.42 -8.58
C MET A 46 1.50 5.28 -9.67
N PRO A 47 1.65 4.81 -10.93
CA PRO A 47 2.25 5.63 -11.99
C PRO A 47 1.47 6.91 -12.31
N GLU A 48 0.14 6.92 -12.14
CA GLU A 48 -0.72 8.10 -12.35
C GLU A 48 -0.47 9.20 -11.29
N PHE A 49 0.17 8.85 -10.18
CA PHE A 49 0.46 9.75 -9.04
C PHE A 49 1.97 9.91 -8.78
N ASP A 50 2.79 9.85 -9.84
CA ASP A 50 4.26 9.95 -9.78
C ASP A 50 4.89 8.98 -8.76
N TYR A 51 4.25 7.83 -8.52
CA TYR A 51 4.59 6.80 -7.53
C TYR A 51 4.49 7.25 -6.06
N THR A 52 4.92 8.47 -5.73
CA THR A 52 5.11 8.97 -4.36
C THR A 52 3.89 9.70 -3.79
N TYR A 53 2.97 10.16 -4.65
CA TYR A 53 1.73 10.83 -4.23
C TYR A 53 0.51 9.89 -4.20
N PHE A 54 0.73 8.60 -4.38
CA PHE A 54 -0.34 7.60 -4.36
C PHE A 54 -0.96 7.48 -2.96
N CYS A 55 -2.29 7.57 -2.89
CA CYS A 55 -3.05 7.37 -1.65
C CYS A 55 -3.76 6.02 -1.65
N PHE A 56 -3.29 5.09 -0.80
CA PHE A 56 -3.85 3.74 -0.66
C PHE A 56 -5.36 3.72 -0.30
N TYR A 57 -5.87 4.77 0.35
CA TYR A 57 -7.28 4.85 0.76
C TYR A 57 -8.23 5.36 -0.32
N ALA A 58 -7.71 5.92 -1.43
CA ALA A 58 -8.56 6.50 -2.47
C ALA A 58 -9.37 5.46 -3.25
N TYR A 59 -8.93 4.19 -3.25
CA TYR A 59 -9.48 3.13 -4.09
C TYR A 59 -10.02 1.93 -3.28
N ASN A 60 -10.29 2.12 -1.98
CA ASN A 60 -10.70 1.04 -1.07
C ASN A 60 -9.73 -0.16 -1.05
N SER A 61 -8.46 0.07 -1.43
CA SER A 61 -7.40 -0.91 -1.60
C SER A 61 -6.29 -0.67 -0.57
N ALA A 62 -6.65 -0.83 0.70
CA ALA A 62 -5.79 -0.48 1.83
C ALA A 62 -5.44 -1.67 2.73
N MET A 63 -5.89 -2.89 2.42
CA MET A 63 -5.71 -4.04 3.31
C MET A 63 -4.24 -4.37 3.58
N LEU A 64 -3.38 -4.29 2.56
CA LEU A 64 -1.95 -4.51 2.65
C LEU A 64 -1.27 -3.41 3.48
N PHE A 65 -1.73 -2.17 3.33
CA PHE A 65 -1.22 -1.03 4.08
C PHE A 65 -1.67 -1.06 5.55
N GLU A 66 -2.95 -1.37 5.82
CA GLU A 66 -3.50 -1.60 7.15
C GLU A 66 -2.75 -2.74 7.86
N ASN A 67 -2.45 -3.84 7.14
CA ASN A 67 -1.66 -4.93 7.67
C ASN A 67 -0.23 -4.51 8.06
N MET A 68 0.42 -3.67 7.24
CA MET A 68 1.75 -3.14 7.54
C MET A 68 1.74 -2.25 8.79
N LEU A 69 0.71 -1.42 8.95
CA LEU A 69 0.61 -0.47 10.05
C LEU A 69 0.20 -1.12 11.38
N GLY A 70 -0.50 -2.25 11.34
CA GLY A 70 -1.04 -2.92 12.54
C GLY A 70 -2.13 -2.12 13.26
N ILE A 71 -2.58 -1.01 12.66
CA ILE A 71 -3.69 -0.18 13.10
C ILE A 71 -4.60 0.10 11.90
N ASP A 72 -5.81 0.61 12.15
CA ASP A 72 -6.70 1.10 11.10
C ASP A 72 -6.64 2.65 11.05
N PRO A 73 -5.96 3.23 10.04
CA PRO A 73 -5.87 4.67 9.82
C PRO A 73 -7.21 5.37 9.61
N LYS A 74 -8.29 4.65 9.27
CA LYS A 74 -9.63 5.25 9.14
C LYS A 74 -10.16 5.79 10.47
N ASN A 75 -9.57 5.36 11.59
CA ASN A 75 -9.84 5.95 12.90
C ASN A 75 -9.26 7.36 13.07
N TYR A 76 -8.46 7.84 12.11
CA TYR A 76 -7.81 9.15 12.13
C TYR A 76 -8.29 9.99 10.95
N THR A 77 -8.55 11.27 11.19
CA THR A 77 -9.04 12.19 10.15
C THR A 77 -7.91 12.79 9.31
N SER A 78 -6.65 12.61 9.73
CA SER A 78 -5.46 13.08 9.02
C SER A 78 -4.33 12.08 9.17
N PHE A 79 -3.60 11.83 8.08
CA PHE A 79 -2.32 11.14 8.15
C PHE A 79 -1.31 11.72 7.18
N SER A 80 -0.03 11.58 7.52
CA SER A 80 1.09 11.88 6.63
C SER A 80 2.02 10.68 6.56
N MET A 81 2.55 10.39 5.37
CA MET A 81 3.53 9.34 5.15
C MET A 81 4.87 9.97 4.80
N ASN A 82 5.90 9.57 5.53
CA ASN A 82 7.28 9.92 5.28
C ASN A 82 8.04 8.66 4.92
N ALA A 83 8.30 8.46 3.63
CA ALA A 83 9.06 7.32 3.13
C ALA A 83 9.99 7.80 2.00
N PRO A 84 11.18 7.20 1.84
CA PRO A 84 12.07 7.53 0.73
C PRO A 84 11.46 7.05 -0.60
N ASP A 85 11.79 7.70 -1.73
CA ASP A 85 11.35 7.27 -3.07
C ASP A 85 11.62 5.78 -3.34
N ALA A 86 12.74 5.28 -2.81
CA ALA A 86 13.11 3.87 -2.88
C ALA A 86 12.06 2.93 -2.28
N PHE A 87 11.31 3.33 -1.24
CA PHE A 87 10.16 2.59 -0.72
C PHE A 87 9.11 2.41 -1.82
N PHE A 88 8.67 3.51 -2.43
CA PHE A 88 7.59 3.51 -3.43
C PHE A 88 7.98 2.72 -4.67
N HIS A 89 9.19 2.91 -5.18
CA HIS A 89 9.67 2.16 -6.35
C HIS A 89 9.88 0.67 -6.06
N THR A 90 10.36 0.31 -4.86
CA THR A 90 10.48 -1.09 -4.45
C THR A 90 9.11 -1.75 -4.37
N LEU A 91 8.16 -1.08 -3.71
CA LEU A 91 6.78 -1.54 -3.58
C LEU A 91 6.14 -1.74 -4.96
N TYR A 92 6.23 -0.73 -5.83
CA TYR A 92 5.72 -0.80 -7.20
C TYR A 92 6.32 -1.97 -7.98
N GLY A 93 7.66 -2.12 -7.96
CA GLY A 93 8.34 -3.21 -8.65
C GLY A 93 7.93 -4.59 -8.14
N GLY A 94 7.70 -4.72 -6.83
CA GLY A 94 7.18 -5.95 -6.23
C GLY A 94 5.74 -6.26 -6.64
N MET A 95 4.85 -5.26 -6.65
CA MET A 95 3.47 -5.46 -7.12
C MET A 95 3.41 -5.76 -8.62
N ALA A 96 4.26 -5.13 -9.43
CA ALA A 96 4.39 -5.44 -10.85
C ALA A 96 4.74 -6.91 -11.10
N ALA A 97 5.59 -7.51 -10.26
CA ALA A 97 5.94 -8.93 -10.36
C ALA A 97 4.80 -9.88 -9.96
N LEU A 98 3.80 -9.40 -9.21
CA LEU A 98 2.64 -10.17 -8.76
C LEU A 98 1.37 -9.88 -9.58
N TYR A 99 1.40 -8.85 -10.43
CA TYR A 99 0.21 -8.30 -11.10
C TYR A 99 -0.55 -9.33 -11.93
N GLU A 100 0.15 -10.09 -12.78
CA GLU A 100 -0.48 -11.07 -13.67
C GLU A 100 -1.27 -12.11 -12.86
N GLU A 101 -0.66 -12.66 -11.81
CA GLU A 101 -1.32 -13.61 -10.92
C GLU A 101 -2.50 -12.99 -10.17
N ALA A 102 -2.30 -11.79 -9.61
CA ALA A 102 -3.34 -11.07 -8.89
C ALA A 102 -4.56 -10.77 -9.76
N SER A 103 -4.36 -10.41 -11.03
CA SER A 103 -5.42 -10.04 -11.98
C SER A 103 -6.46 -11.16 -12.19
N HIS A 104 -6.08 -12.43 -12.01
CA HIS A 104 -7.00 -13.56 -12.10
C HIS A 104 -8.04 -13.61 -10.98
N PHE A 105 -7.81 -12.89 -9.87
CA PHE A 105 -8.69 -12.89 -8.69
C PHE A 105 -9.56 -11.64 -8.59
N VAL A 106 -9.33 -10.65 -9.47
CA VAL A 106 -10.06 -9.38 -9.45
C VAL A 106 -11.02 -9.35 -10.64
N VAL A 107 -12.26 -8.91 -10.40
CA VAL A 107 -13.14 -8.52 -11.50
C VAL A 107 -12.60 -7.20 -12.05
N PRO A 108 -12.43 -7.02 -13.38
CA PRO A 108 -11.92 -5.77 -13.94
C PRO A 108 -12.73 -4.59 -13.41
N LEU A 109 -12.04 -3.55 -12.93
CA LEU A 109 -12.66 -2.26 -12.62
C LEU A 109 -13.25 -1.74 -13.93
N SER A 110 -14.57 -1.89 -14.10
CA SER A 110 -15.29 -1.33 -15.24
C SER A 110 -15.09 0.19 -15.25
N GLU A 111 -14.60 0.70 -16.39
CA GLU A 111 -14.44 2.14 -16.70
C GLU A 111 -15.74 2.95 -16.51
#